data_AF-A0A3B1C4N8-F1
#
_entry.id   AF-A0A3B1C4N8-F1
#
_cell.length_a   1.000
_cell.length_b   1.000
_cell.length_c   1.000
_cell.angle_alpha   90.00
_cell.angle_beta   90.00
_cell.angle_gamma   90.00
#
_symmetry.space_group_name_H-M   'P 1'
#
loop_
_entity.id
_entity.type
_entity.pdbx_description
1 polymer ?
#
loop_
_entity_poly.entity_id
_entity_poly.type
_entity_poly.pdbx_seq_one_letter_code
_entity_poly.pdbx_strand_id
1 'polypeptide(L)'
;MRRLFCLFFLIAVQLLFADDKLDTQDLKFISFWEGTNPQMTLHQLASYCAPIFWFSPDEPELRNKKGKDIQIPAAFPFQGDSQTPVVYYQVTEILSIGTSSEESVLIPNENKDETIIDLRNIAGFNIDYNHYYKYEVGLGKHNHDTEQAQFKVYVYKEKDENGIEHYYLYFLQAIGRAHALMWYDNIYHVDENNLSHELELPFHILVEEGKHASCTDMNGDGYYTPGYDVNVRMNDAWELRDVIRTGELFSAKFEAWMAKVRKPEHRVFPPLPEDSPHRKKYEINGVYAPDNAVYELRPMPTQLAALPDELLKHDMTSYYYEGWPKVKALTQANKFYSWWEAENFIQSVGISFRANGVVGISFAFPLLIIKNVEAPLVGGWLVNRIYFQDHKLRDFGYGILYTPSASRFLDPYFVVGLEVDKFYEEGKTELSSKTDFVLESGIKVRGNVKFSPLKFLSVLTDFWGVRLGIKSKGFWAIDNITYVFEIGAGVW
;
A
#
# COMPACT_ATOMS: atom_id res chain seq x y z
N MET A 1 -0.65 -7.13 -30.28
CA MET A 1 -0.77 -5.97 -29.37
C MET A 1 -0.18 -6.19 -27.96
N ARG A 2 -0.21 -7.38 -27.36
CA ARG A 2 0.44 -7.71 -26.06
C ARG A 2 1.98 -7.83 -26.05
N ARG A 3 2.64 -7.84 -27.21
CA ARG A 3 4.12 -7.82 -27.31
C ARG A 3 4.69 -6.45 -27.65
N LEU A 4 3.84 -5.47 -27.98
CA LEU A 4 4.32 -4.17 -28.45
C LEU A 4 4.54 -3.18 -27.29
N PHE A 5 3.77 -3.26 -26.20
CA PHE A 5 3.87 -2.34 -25.06
C PHE A 5 4.91 -2.76 -23.99
N CYS A 6 5.03 -4.05 -23.67
CA CYS A 6 6.09 -4.55 -22.76
C CYS A 6 7.46 -4.60 -23.42
N LEU A 7 7.51 -4.78 -24.75
CA LEU A 7 8.73 -4.48 -25.48
C LEU A 7 8.90 -2.96 -25.43
N PHE A 8 7.95 -2.11 -25.83
CA PHE A 8 8.12 -0.64 -25.72
C PHE A 8 8.47 -0.08 -24.34
N PHE A 9 8.22 -0.71 -23.18
CA PHE A 9 8.65 -0.17 -21.89
C PHE A 9 10.00 -0.71 -21.40
N LEU A 10 10.39 -1.95 -21.74
CA LEU A 10 11.76 -2.43 -21.46
C LEU A 10 12.74 -2.05 -22.58
N ILE A 11 12.25 -1.96 -23.82
CA ILE A 11 12.87 -1.24 -24.95
C ILE A 11 12.68 0.27 -24.80
N ALA A 12 11.69 0.85 -24.11
CA ALA A 12 11.83 2.27 -23.69
C ALA A 12 12.93 2.33 -22.65
N VAL A 13 12.84 1.58 -21.56
CA VAL A 13 13.84 1.61 -20.49
C VAL A 13 15.26 1.21 -20.96
N GLN A 14 15.40 0.56 -22.13
CA GLN A 14 16.68 0.28 -22.80
C GLN A 14 16.92 1.00 -24.15
N LEU A 15 15.97 1.72 -24.77
CA LEU A 15 16.12 2.50 -26.02
C LEU A 15 15.67 3.96 -25.88
N LEU A 16 14.75 4.31 -24.98
CA LEU A 16 14.69 5.65 -24.35
C LEU A 16 15.90 5.93 -23.44
N PHE A 17 16.71 4.91 -23.08
CA PHE A 17 17.93 5.08 -22.26
C PHE A 17 19.21 4.57 -22.92
N ALA A 18 19.16 4.16 -24.21
CA ALA A 18 20.36 3.82 -24.98
C ALA A 18 20.82 4.91 -25.95
N ASP A 19 20.04 5.97 -26.19
CA ASP A 19 20.51 7.09 -27.03
C ASP A 19 19.95 8.47 -26.65
N ASP A 20 18.84 8.56 -25.90
CA ASP A 20 18.44 9.82 -25.27
C ASP A 20 18.81 9.75 -23.79
N LYS A 21 19.77 10.60 -23.39
CA LYS A 21 20.05 10.85 -21.97
C LYS A 21 18.75 11.34 -21.34
N LEU A 22 18.08 10.51 -20.55
CA LEU A 22 17.21 11.06 -19.51
C LEU A 22 18.10 12.02 -18.73
N ASP A 23 17.80 13.32 -18.74
CA ASP A 23 18.65 14.28 -18.05
C ASP A 23 18.62 13.87 -16.58
N THR A 24 19.75 13.38 -16.07
CA THR A 24 19.85 12.90 -14.68
C THR A 24 19.51 14.01 -13.70
N GLN A 25 19.49 15.28 -14.14
CA GLN A 25 18.95 16.42 -13.41
C GLN A 25 17.46 16.26 -13.04
N ASP A 26 16.65 15.64 -13.91
CA ASP A 26 15.21 15.42 -13.70
C ASP A 26 14.91 14.26 -12.74
N LEU A 27 15.91 13.51 -12.26
CA LEU A 27 15.71 12.47 -11.24
C LEU A 27 16.35 12.81 -9.90
N LYS A 28 17.03 13.96 -9.79
CA LYS A 28 17.69 14.38 -8.54
C LYS A 28 16.71 14.57 -7.40
N PHE A 29 15.50 15.05 -7.67
CA PHE A 29 14.51 15.34 -6.63
C PHE A 29 13.92 14.09 -5.98
N ILE A 30 13.97 12.93 -6.65
CA ILE A 30 13.57 11.64 -6.06
C ILE A 30 14.76 10.82 -5.52
N SER A 31 15.98 11.33 -5.58
CA SER A 31 17.17 10.60 -5.12
C SER A 31 17.40 10.82 -3.62
N PHE A 32 17.37 9.75 -2.81
CA PHE A 32 17.80 9.82 -1.41
C PHE A 32 19.31 10.03 -1.27
N TRP A 33 20.09 9.45 -2.18
CA TRP A 33 21.55 9.41 -2.09
C TRP A 33 22.19 9.21 -3.47
N GLU A 34 23.36 9.80 -3.64
CA GLU A 34 24.26 9.65 -4.79
C GLU A 34 25.69 9.44 -4.28
N GLY A 35 26.40 8.48 -4.86
CA GLY A 35 27.82 8.32 -4.56
C GLY A 35 28.53 7.24 -5.36
N THR A 36 29.84 7.15 -5.18
CA THR A 36 30.72 6.24 -5.93
C THR A 36 31.13 4.99 -5.14
N ASN A 37 30.93 4.98 -3.82
CA ASN A 37 31.18 3.81 -2.99
C ASN A 37 29.96 2.87 -3.04
N PRO A 38 30.06 1.66 -3.61
CA PRO A 38 28.92 0.74 -3.70
C PRO A 38 28.55 0.09 -2.36
N GLN A 39 29.39 0.25 -1.34
CA GLN A 39 29.22 -0.41 -0.04
C GLN A 39 28.84 0.62 1.02
N MET A 40 27.77 0.32 1.74
CA MET A 40 27.35 1.07 2.93
C MET A 40 26.76 0.10 3.96
N THR A 41 26.70 0.51 5.22
CA THR A 41 26.03 -0.31 6.23
C THR A 41 24.50 -0.22 6.07
N LEU A 42 23.77 -1.20 6.57
CA LEU A 42 22.30 -1.14 6.61
C LEU A 42 21.80 0.07 7.40
N HIS A 43 22.51 0.45 8.47
CA HIS A 43 22.20 1.67 9.22
C HIS A 43 22.33 2.92 8.35
N GLN A 44 23.44 3.05 7.61
CA GLN A 44 23.64 4.19 6.70
C GLN A 44 22.57 4.24 5.61
N LEU A 45 22.28 3.10 4.97
CA LEU A 45 21.22 2.97 3.98
C LEU A 45 19.87 3.43 4.55
N ALA A 46 19.52 2.94 5.75
CA ALA A 46 18.28 3.31 6.42
C ALA A 46 18.24 4.80 6.75
N SER A 47 19.32 5.37 7.28
CA SER A 47 19.37 6.80 7.61
C SER A 47 19.19 7.71 6.40
N TYR A 48 19.67 7.33 5.21
CA TYR A 48 19.42 8.09 3.97
C TYR A 48 17.95 8.07 3.53
N CYS A 49 17.28 6.94 3.70
CA CYS A 49 15.89 6.76 3.27
C CYS A 49 14.88 7.12 4.37
N ALA A 50 15.34 7.56 5.54
CA ALA A 50 14.53 7.71 6.74
C ALA A 50 13.52 8.87 6.62
N PRO A 51 12.24 8.67 6.97
CA PRO A 51 11.21 9.71 6.83
C PRO A 51 11.23 10.75 7.95
N ILE A 52 10.58 11.88 7.70
CA ILE A 52 10.14 12.82 8.73
C ILE A 52 8.75 12.38 9.21
N PHE A 53 8.56 12.21 10.52
CA PHE A 53 7.24 11.97 11.11
C PHE A 53 6.59 13.28 11.54
N TRP A 54 5.32 13.48 11.20
CA TRP A 54 4.61 14.72 11.46
C TRP A 54 3.28 14.48 12.20
N PHE A 55 3.32 14.75 13.50
CA PHE A 55 2.23 14.43 14.41
C PHE A 55 1.08 15.44 14.37
N SER A 56 -0.14 14.93 14.55
CA SER A 56 -1.31 15.77 14.81
C SER A 56 -1.05 16.72 15.98
N PRO A 57 -1.49 17.99 15.90
CA PRO A 57 -1.29 18.93 16.99
C PRO A 57 -1.91 18.54 18.33
N ASP A 58 -2.92 17.68 18.32
CA ASP A 58 -3.59 17.23 19.54
C ASP A 58 -3.27 15.76 19.88
N GLU A 59 -2.23 15.17 19.28
CA GLU A 59 -1.78 13.81 19.58
C GLU A 59 -1.64 13.60 21.11
N PRO A 60 -2.46 12.72 21.72
CA PRO A 60 -2.45 12.46 23.16
C PRO A 60 -1.07 12.23 23.76
N GLU A 61 -0.18 11.50 23.07
CA GLU A 61 1.15 11.20 23.57
C GLU A 61 2.13 12.38 23.48
N LEU A 62 1.86 13.39 22.64
CA LEU A 62 2.65 14.63 22.65
C LEU A 62 2.54 15.35 23.99
N ARG A 63 1.37 15.32 24.65
CA ARG A 63 1.12 16.02 25.93
C ARG A 63 1.55 17.50 25.91
N ASN A 64 1.26 18.20 24.81
CA ASN A 64 1.68 19.58 24.53
C ASN A 64 3.20 19.80 24.35
N LYS A 65 4.02 18.74 24.30
CA LYS A 65 5.44 18.83 23.95
C LYS A 65 5.59 19.20 22.49
N LYS A 66 6.64 19.97 22.20
CA LYS A 66 6.93 20.53 20.88
C LYS A 66 8.43 20.52 20.63
N GLY A 67 8.81 20.56 19.37
CA GLY A 67 10.19 20.67 18.95
C GLY A 67 11.06 19.56 19.54
N LYS A 68 12.16 19.96 20.19
CA LYS A 68 13.11 19.06 20.85
C LYS A 68 12.55 18.25 22.02
N ASP A 69 11.44 18.67 22.61
CA ASP A 69 10.87 18.00 23.78
C ASP A 69 10.01 16.77 23.40
N ILE A 70 9.76 16.57 22.10
CA ILE A 70 8.99 15.43 21.60
C ILE A 70 9.77 14.14 21.84
N GLN A 71 9.08 13.12 22.36
CA GLN A 71 9.65 11.82 22.73
C GLN A 71 8.88 10.65 22.10
N ILE A 72 8.04 10.94 21.11
CA ILE A 72 7.33 9.94 20.30
C ILE A 72 7.84 9.99 18.86
N PRO A 73 7.94 8.85 18.17
CA PRO A 73 7.61 7.50 18.65
C PRO A 73 8.53 7.03 19.78
N ALA A 74 8.00 6.20 20.68
CA ALA A 74 8.73 5.75 21.86
C ALA A 74 9.62 4.54 21.56
N ALA A 75 10.62 4.31 22.41
CA ALA A 75 11.32 3.03 22.43
C ALA A 75 10.40 1.91 22.94
N PHE A 76 10.60 0.69 22.45
CA PHE A 76 9.93 -0.49 22.99
C PHE A 76 10.22 -0.64 24.49
N PRO A 77 9.22 -1.00 25.33
CA PRO A 77 9.35 -1.02 26.79
C PRO A 77 10.54 -1.85 27.32
N PHE A 78 10.87 -2.97 26.67
CA PHE A 78 11.98 -3.84 27.08
C PHE A 78 13.37 -3.22 26.83
N GLN A 79 13.47 -2.12 26.08
CA GLN A 79 14.70 -1.35 25.88
C GLN A 79 14.84 -0.20 26.88
N GLY A 80 13.85 0.00 27.76
CA GLY A 80 13.80 1.14 28.69
C GLY A 80 13.28 2.43 28.03
N ASP A 81 13.07 3.46 28.86
CA ASP A 81 12.65 4.77 28.35
C ASP A 81 13.80 5.48 27.63
N SER A 82 13.51 6.03 26.44
CA SER A 82 14.43 6.88 25.69
C SER A 82 14.16 8.37 25.96
N GLN A 83 15.21 9.18 25.95
CA GLN A 83 15.07 10.65 26.05
C GLN A 83 14.78 11.29 24.69
N THR A 84 15.03 10.56 23.61
CA THR A 84 14.79 10.93 22.21
C THR A 84 13.75 9.99 21.61
N PRO A 85 12.99 10.42 20.59
CA PRO A 85 12.14 9.52 19.83
C PRO A 85 12.96 8.37 19.22
N VAL A 86 12.34 7.20 19.02
CA VAL A 86 12.99 6.02 18.45
C VAL A 86 12.16 5.47 17.31
N VAL A 87 12.82 5.22 16.18
CA VAL A 87 12.24 4.58 15.00
C VAL A 87 13.06 3.36 14.66
N TYR A 88 12.38 2.28 14.29
CA TYR A 88 13.01 1.00 14.00
C TYR A 88 12.98 0.68 12.52
N TYR A 89 14.12 0.43 11.89
CA TYR A 89 14.17 0.05 10.48
C TYR A 89 14.25 -1.46 10.27
N GLN A 90 13.75 -1.89 9.11
CA GLN A 90 13.85 -3.26 8.63
C GLN A 90 13.95 -3.29 7.10
N VAL A 91 15.08 -3.72 6.55
CA VAL A 91 15.17 -4.01 5.10
C VAL A 91 14.50 -5.35 4.87
N THR A 92 13.31 -5.37 4.29
CA THR A 92 12.48 -6.59 4.23
C THR A 92 12.78 -7.45 3.02
N GLU A 93 13.10 -6.81 1.90
CA GLU A 93 13.34 -7.48 0.62
C GLU A 93 14.42 -6.74 -0.17
N ILE A 94 15.36 -7.50 -0.75
CA ILE A 94 16.37 -7.00 -1.67
C ILE A 94 16.24 -7.75 -2.99
N LEU A 95 16.14 -7.03 -4.09
CA LEU A 95 16.16 -7.58 -5.43
C LEU A 95 17.60 -7.63 -5.96
N SER A 96 18.15 -8.84 -6.06
CA SER A 96 19.47 -9.04 -6.64
C SER A 96 19.41 -9.24 -8.16
N ILE A 97 20.40 -8.71 -8.88
CA ILE A 97 20.53 -8.84 -10.33
C ILE A 97 21.18 -10.19 -10.65
N GLY A 98 20.56 -10.97 -11.54
CA GLY A 98 21.11 -12.26 -11.99
C GLY A 98 21.02 -13.38 -10.94
N THR A 99 21.97 -14.30 -10.95
CA THR A 99 22.06 -15.44 -10.01
C THR A 99 22.98 -15.14 -8.82
N SER A 100 23.16 -13.87 -8.48
CA SER A 100 23.94 -13.41 -7.35
C SER A 100 23.49 -14.10 -6.05
N SER A 101 24.43 -14.76 -5.37
CA SER A 101 24.21 -15.36 -4.04
C SER A 101 23.96 -14.27 -3.00
N GLU A 102 23.31 -14.60 -1.88
CA GLU A 102 23.08 -13.62 -0.79
C GLU A 102 24.39 -12.97 -0.32
N GLU A 103 25.47 -13.75 -0.26
CA GLU A 103 26.84 -13.31 0.09
C GLU A 103 27.42 -12.27 -0.87
N SER A 104 26.91 -12.18 -2.09
CA SER A 104 27.36 -11.20 -3.09
C SER A 104 26.64 -9.84 -3.00
N VAL A 105 25.68 -9.74 -2.07
CA VAL A 105 24.81 -8.57 -1.86
C VAL A 105 24.88 -8.09 -0.42
N LEU A 106 25.12 -9.01 0.52
CA LEU A 106 25.20 -8.75 1.95
C LEU A 106 26.47 -9.36 2.53
N ILE A 107 27.18 -8.57 3.33
CA ILE A 107 28.27 -9.02 4.19
C ILE A 107 27.74 -8.95 5.62
N PRO A 108 27.31 -10.09 6.21
CA PRO A 108 26.66 -10.10 7.51
C PRO A 108 27.62 -9.71 8.63
N ASN A 109 27.06 -9.08 9.67
CA ASN A 109 27.74 -8.77 10.93
C ASN A 109 26.81 -9.20 12.08
N GLU A 110 27.39 -9.55 13.24
CA GLU A 110 26.62 -9.83 14.46
C GLU A 110 25.75 -8.63 14.85
N ASN A 111 26.28 -7.42 14.70
CA ASN A 111 25.52 -6.19 14.79
C ASN A 111 24.82 -5.91 13.45
N LYS A 112 23.48 -5.92 13.46
CA LYS A 112 22.66 -5.63 12.27
C LYS A 112 22.93 -4.24 11.69
N ASP A 113 23.25 -3.25 12.51
CA ASP A 113 23.59 -1.90 12.05
C ASP A 113 24.85 -1.89 11.17
N GLU A 114 25.77 -2.82 11.41
CA GLU A 114 27.07 -2.92 10.74
C GLU A 114 27.09 -3.92 9.57
N THR A 115 25.96 -4.58 9.30
CA THR A 115 25.83 -5.43 8.10
C THR A 115 26.02 -4.56 6.87
N ILE A 116 26.90 -4.95 5.96
CA ILE A 116 27.21 -4.17 4.75
C ILE A 116 26.32 -4.65 3.62
N ILE A 117 25.71 -3.71 2.90
CA ILE A 117 25.00 -3.94 1.66
C ILE A 117 25.86 -3.48 0.48
N ASP A 118 25.86 -4.28 -0.59
CA ASP A 118 26.64 -4.01 -1.81
C ASP A 118 25.72 -3.71 -3.01
N LEU A 119 25.69 -2.45 -3.42
CA LEU A 119 24.79 -1.93 -4.46
C LEU A 119 25.11 -2.46 -5.87
N ARG A 120 26.30 -3.05 -6.09
CA ARG A 120 26.73 -3.56 -7.42
C ARG A 120 25.75 -4.54 -8.03
N ASN A 121 25.19 -5.42 -7.21
CA ASN A 121 24.30 -6.49 -7.65
C ASN A 121 22.85 -6.28 -7.22
N ILE A 122 22.46 -5.06 -6.85
CA ILE A 122 21.10 -4.74 -6.43
C ILE A 122 20.37 -3.96 -7.53
N ALA A 123 19.09 -4.29 -7.73
CA ALA A 123 18.17 -3.52 -8.56
C ALA A 123 17.23 -2.64 -7.73
N GLY A 124 16.87 -3.07 -6.52
CA GLY A 124 15.98 -2.32 -5.64
C GLY A 124 15.77 -3.05 -4.33
N PHE A 125 15.12 -2.40 -3.37
CA PHE A 125 14.80 -2.97 -2.07
C PHE A 125 13.57 -2.32 -1.46
N ASN A 126 12.98 -3.02 -0.47
CA ASN A 126 11.96 -2.49 0.41
C ASN A 126 12.55 -2.26 1.80
N ILE A 127 12.26 -1.12 2.40
CA ILE A 127 12.64 -0.78 3.77
C ILE A 127 11.43 -0.31 4.56
N ASP A 128 11.27 -0.85 5.75
CA ASP A 128 10.16 -0.55 6.65
C ASP A 128 10.68 0.26 7.84
N TYR A 129 9.96 1.30 8.23
CA TYR A 129 10.16 2.11 9.42
C TYR A 129 8.99 1.87 10.37
N ASN A 130 9.27 1.14 11.44
CA ASN A 130 8.32 0.81 12.49
C ASN A 130 8.44 1.84 13.60
N HIS A 131 7.31 2.29 14.10
CA HIS A 131 7.23 3.33 15.13
C HIS A 131 6.22 2.90 16.18
N TYR A 132 6.63 2.97 17.45
CA TYR A 132 5.89 2.41 18.57
C TYR A 132 5.30 3.51 19.45
N TYR A 133 4.06 3.31 19.85
CA TYR A 133 3.30 4.15 20.77
C TYR A 133 2.90 3.32 21.99
N LYS A 134 2.88 3.97 23.16
CA LYS A 134 2.59 3.29 24.42
C LYS A 134 1.12 2.85 24.48
N TYR A 135 0.24 3.60 23.83
CA TYR A 135 -1.18 3.29 23.77
C TYR A 135 -1.84 4.03 22.60
N GLU A 136 -2.95 3.48 22.11
CA GLU A 136 -3.86 4.20 21.23
C GLU A 136 -5.15 4.61 21.94
N VAL A 137 -5.85 5.60 21.40
CA VAL A 137 -7.13 6.10 21.91
C VAL A 137 -8.18 6.18 20.79
N GLY A 138 -9.45 6.16 21.18
CA GLY A 138 -10.57 6.16 20.24
C GLY A 138 -11.14 4.76 20.02
N LEU A 139 -11.59 4.50 18.80
CA LEU A 139 -12.23 3.23 18.43
C LEU A 139 -11.19 2.09 18.45
N GLY A 140 -11.45 1.07 19.26
CA GLY A 140 -10.60 -0.12 19.33
C GLY A 140 -9.42 -0.05 20.31
N LYS A 141 -9.36 1.00 21.15
CA LYS A 141 -8.23 1.29 22.05
C LYS A 141 -7.54 0.08 22.68
N HIS A 142 -6.21 0.07 22.66
CA HIS A 142 -5.38 -0.88 23.36
C HIS A 142 -4.05 -0.25 23.81
N ASN A 143 -3.36 -0.96 24.70
CA ASN A 143 -1.96 -0.68 25.03
C ASN A 143 -1.07 -1.30 23.95
N HIS A 144 0.08 -0.69 23.72
CA HIS A 144 1.01 -1.02 22.63
C HIS A 144 0.37 -0.83 21.27
N ASP A 145 0.93 0.08 20.51
CA ASP A 145 0.50 0.34 19.15
C ASP A 145 1.75 0.54 18.30
N THR A 146 2.10 -0.48 17.54
CA THR A 146 3.17 -0.38 16.55
C THR A 146 2.55 -0.08 15.20
N GLU A 147 3.14 0.88 14.51
CA GLU A 147 2.74 1.33 13.19
C GLU A 147 3.92 1.24 12.24
N GLN A 148 3.65 1.26 10.93
CA GLN A 148 4.68 1.04 9.92
C GLN A 148 4.51 1.92 8.68
N ALA A 149 5.62 2.56 8.28
CA ALA A 149 5.78 3.15 6.96
C ALA A 149 6.79 2.32 6.15
N GLN A 150 6.46 1.94 4.91
CA GLN A 150 7.34 1.18 4.02
C GLN A 150 7.68 1.97 2.78
N PHE A 151 8.97 2.01 2.42
CA PHE A 151 9.47 2.62 1.20
C PHE A 151 10.01 1.58 0.22
N LYS A 152 9.71 1.76 -1.07
CA LYS A 152 10.36 1.04 -2.16
C LYS A 152 11.39 1.95 -2.81
N VAL A 153 12.59 1.42 -2.99
CA VAL A 153 13.74 2.16 -3.50
C VAL A 153 14.35 1.41 -4.68
N TYR A 154 14.61 2.13 -5.77
CA TYR A 154 15.33 1.65 -6.94
C TYR A 154 16.81 2.01 -6.85
N VAL A 155 17.67 1.06 -7.21
CA VAL A 155 19.12 1.28 -7.28
C VAL A 155 19.52 1.47 -8.73
N TYR A 156 19.84 2.71 -9.09
CA TYR A 156 20.35 3.04 -10.42
C TYR A 156 21.87 3.12 -10.42
N LYS A 157 22.47 2.75 -11.54
CA LYS A 157 23.90 2.68 -11.76
C LYS A 157 24.25 3.32 -13.09
N GLU A 158 25.21 4.23 -13.06
CA GLU A 158 25.72 4.92 -14.23
C GLU A 158 27.25 4.88 -14.22
N LYS A 159 27.87 4.93 -15.40
CA LYS A 159 29.31 5.17 -15.54
C LYS A 159 29.52 6.55 -16.13
N ASP A 160 30.35 7.35 -15.47
CA ASP A 160 30.75 8.64 -16.03
C ASP A 160 31.74 8.48 -17.19
N GLU A 161 32.11 9.60 -17.81
CA GLU A 161 33.06 9.64 -18.94
C GLU A 161 34.44 9.06 -18.60
N ASN A 162 34.80 9.01 -17.32
CA ASN A 162 36.06 8.43 -16.82
C ASN A 162 35.92 6.95 -16.45
N GLY A 163 34.73 6.36 -16.63
CA GLY A 163 34.42 4.98 -16.29
C GLY A 163 34.21 4.73 -14.80
N ILE A 164 34.08 5.78 -13.98
CA ILE A 164 33.76 5.66 -12.55
C ILE A 164 32.27 5.34 -12.42
N GLU A 165 31.97 4.33 -11.62
CA GLU A 165 30.59 3.94 -11.33
C GLU A 165 29.97 4.86 -10.27
N HIS A 166 28.81 5.42 -10.60
CA HIS A 166 27.96 6.20 -9.73
C HIS A 166 26.70 5.40 -9.42
N TYR A 167 26.26 5.48 -8.16
CA TYR A 167 25.14 4.76 -7.61
C TYR A 167 24.13 5.75 -7.06
N TYR A 168 22.85 5.51 -7.34
CA TYR A 168 21.76 6.36 -6.92
C TYR A 168 20.66 5.53 -6.27
N LEU A 169 20.07 6.08 -5.18
CA LEU A 169 18.93 5.48 -4.48
C LEU A 169 17.67 6.29 -4.77
N TYR A 170 16.91 5.88 -5.79
CA TYR A 170 15.70 6.58 -6.18
C TYR A 170 14.47 6.09 -5.42
N PHE A 171 13.75 7.02 -4.79
CA PHE A 171 12.46 6.78 -4.16
C PHE A 171 11.40 6.45 -5.23
N LEU A 172 10.66 5.38 -5.03
CA LEU A 172 9.59 4.96 -5.96
C LEU A 172 8.20 5.07 -5.34
N GLN A 173 8.09 4.68 -4.07
CA GLN A 173 6.80 4.49 -3.42
C GLN A 173 6.94 4.60 -1.92
N ALA A 174 5.97 5.23 -1.28
CA ALA A 174 5.72 5.16 0.15
C ALA A 174 4.39 4.48 0.44
N ILE A 175 4.36 3.72 1.52
CA ILE A 175 3.19 3.01 2.01
C ILE A 175 3.07 3.27 3.51
N GLY A 176 2.08 4.05 3.93
CA GLY A 176 1.63 4.05 5.32
C GLY A 176 0.70 2.87 5.54
N ARG A 177 1.14 1.85 6.28
CA ARG A 177 0.36 0.63 6.45
C ARG A 177 -0.82 0.84 7.38
N ALA A 178 -1.91 0.16 7.09
CA ALA A 178 -3.06 0.08 7.99
C ALA A 178 -3.11 -1.30 8.67
N HIS A 179 -3.30 -1.32 10.00
CA HIS A 179 -3.34 -2.50 10.90
C HIS A 179 -4.15 -3.71 10.42
N ALA A 180 -5.05 -3.55 9.45
CA ALA A 180 -5.96 -4.60 9.03
C ALA A 180 -5.54 -5.29 7.72
N LEU A 181 -5.44 -4.52 6.63
CA LEU A 181 -5.58 -5.04 5.26
C LEU A 181 -4.88 -4.12 4.26
N MET A 182 -4.19 -4.70 3.27
CA MET A 182 -3.47 -3.95 2.23
C MET A 182 -4.33 -3.04 1.34
N TRP A 183 -5.67 -3.12 1.45
CA TRP A 183 -6.60 -2.24 0.75
C TRP A 183 -6.73 -0.88 1.42
N TYR A 184 -6.47 -0.81 2.73
CA TYR A 184 -6.51 0.42 3.52
C TYR A 184 -5.15 1.13 3.58
N ASP A 185 -4.10 0.53 3.02
CA ASP A 185 -2.78 1.15 2.99
C ASP A 185 -2.82 2.49 2.27
N ASN A 186 -2.21 3.49 2.89
CA ASN A 186 -2.02 4.82 2.33
C ASN A 186 -0.80 4.79 1.41
N ILE A 187 -1.04 4.66 0.11
CA ILE A 187 0.02 4.43 -0.88
C ILE A 187 0.21 5.68 -1.75
N TYR A 188 1.45 6.16 -1.79
CA TYR A 188 1.94 7.11 -2.77
C TYR A 188 2.91 6.42 -3.73
N HIS A 189 2.63 6.45 -5.03
CA HIS A 189 3.55 6.03 -6.07
C HIS A 189 4.05 7.26 -6.84
N VAL A 190 5.34 7.35 -7.13
CA VAL A 190 5.87 8.42 -7.97
C VAL A 190 5.21 8.35 -9.35
N ASP A 191 4.55 9.43 -9.76
CA ASP A 191 3.87 9.55 -11.05
C ASP A 191 4.80 10.18 -12.08
N GLU A 192 5.09 9.48 -13.18
CA GLU A 192 5.95 9.95 -14.28
C GLU A 192 5.40 11.23 -14.96
N ASN A 193 4.07 11.44 -14.95
CA ASN A 193 3.44 12.62 -15.54
C ASN A 193 3.49 13.84 -14.61
N ASN A 194 3.68 13.58 -13.32
CA ASN A 194 3.89 14.56 -12.26
C ASN A 194 5.21 14.27 -11.54
N LEU A 195 6.28 13.99 -12.31
CA LEU A 195 7.69 14.03 -11.90
C LEU A 195 8.04 15.48 -11.52
N SER A 196 7.26 16.00 -10.59
CA SER A 196 7.05 17.38 -10.26
C SER A 196 8.13 17.77 -9.26
N HIS A 197 8.62 18.99 -9.41
CA HIS A 197 9.48 19.68 -8.44
C HIS A 197 8.87 19.80 -7.02
N GLU A 198 7.70 19.20 -6.78
CA GLU A 198 6.93 19.27 -5.55
C GLU A 198 7.27 18.14 -4.59
N LEU A 199 7.76 16.98 -5.07
CA LEU A 199 8.16 15.89 -4.17
C LEU A 199 9.31 16.32 -3.27
N GLU A 200 9.08 16.23 -1.96
CA GLU A 200 10.07 16.62 -0.96
C GLU A 200 10.69 15.41 -0.26
N LEU A 201 12.01 15.32 -0.33
CA LEU A 201 12.82 14.40 0.48
C LEU A 201 13.55 15.16 1.62
N PRO A 202 13.75 14.55 2.80
CA PRO A 202 13.28 13.22 3.19
C PRO A 202 11.75 13.18 3.23
N PHE A 203 11.18 12.03 2.85
CA PHE A 203 9.75 11.91 2.64
C PHE A 203 8.98 12.10 3.95
N HIS A 204 7.81 12.73 3.91
CA HIS A 204 7.02 13.03 5.10
C HIS A 204 5.94 11.97 5.31
N ILE A 205 5.77 11.58 6.58
CA ILE A 205 4.71 10.69 7.04
C ILE A 205 3.87 11.44 8.07
N LEU A 206 2.60 11.68 7.75
CA LEU A 206 1.62 12.23 8.67
C LEU A 206 1.17 11.11 9.62
N VAL A 207 1.14 11.39 10.92
CA VAL A 207 0.69 10.43 11.93
C VAL A 207 -0.69 10.85 12.43
N GLU A 208 -1.68 9.96 12.28
CA GLU A 208 -3.06 10.16 12.73
C GLU A 208 -3.16 10.36 14.25
N GLU A 209 -4.03 11.26 14.68
CA GLU A 209 -4.27 11.51 16.10
C GLU A 209 -4.84 10.31 16.84
N GLY A 210 -4.07 9.82 17.82
CA GLY A 210 -4.48 8.84 18.81
C GLY A 210 -4.56 7.40 18.32
N LYS A 211 -4.82 7.16 17.03
CA LYS A 211 -4.80 5.85 16.38
C LYS A 211 -3.54 5.59 15.57
N HIS A 212 -2.73 6.64 15.34
CA HIS A 212 -1.40 6.59 14.75
C HIS A 212 -1.26 6.00 13.35
N ALA A 213 -2.36 5.79 12.63
CA ALA A 213 -2.33 5.42 11.23
C ALA A 213 -1.38 6.34 10.44
N SER A 214 -0.49 5.71 9.68
CA SER A 214 0.51 6.41 8.87
C SER A 214 -0.10 6.83 7.55
N CYS A 215 0.03 8.11 7.20
CA CYS A 215 -0.37 8.63 5.89
C CYS A 215 0.83 9.30 5.22
N THR A 216 0.89 9.22 3.89
CA THR A 216 1.93 9.87 3.10
C THR A 216 1.66 11.38 3.00
N ASP A 217 2.72 12.16 2.85
CA ASP A 217 2.69 13.60 2.51
C ASP A 217 3.83 13.84 1.53
N MET A 218 3.46 14.01 0.26
CA MET A 218 4.44 13.98 -0.83
C MET A 218 5.24 15.28 -0.91
N ASN A 219 4.59 16.41 -0.67
CA ASN A 219 5.19 17.74 -0.79
C ASN A 219 5.67 18.30 0.56
N GLY A 220 5.38 17.62 1.67
CA GLY A 220 5.84 18.03 2.99
C GLY A 220 5.22 19.33 3.48
N ASP A 221 3.97 19.62 3.08
CA ASP A 221 3.27 20.85 3.48
C ASP A 221 2.42 20.69 4.76
N GLY A 222 2.22 19.45 5.23
CA GLY A 222 1.46 19.13 6.43
C GLY A 222 -0.07 19.17 6.26
N TYR A 223 -0.57 19.31 5.03
CA TYR A 223 -1.97 19.19 4.65
C TYR A 223 -2.19 17.86 3.93
N TYR A 224 -3.07 17.02 4.49
CA TYR A 224 -3.47 15.83 3.76
C TYR A 224 -4.44 16.17 2.61
N THR A 225 -4.03 15.85 1.39
CA THR A 225 -4.78 16.06 0.14
C THR A 225 -5.07 14.71 -0.54
N PRO A 226 -6.32 14.22 -0.47
CA PRO A 226 -6.71 12.96 -1.12
C PRO A 226 -6.43 12.97 -2.62
N GLY A 227 -5.85 11.89 -3.13
CA GLY A 227 -5.48 11.75 -4.54
C GLY A 227 -4.18 12.44 -4.95
N TYR A 228 -3.61 13.26 -4.08
CA TYR A 228 -2.30 13.87 -4.26
C TYR A 228 -1.28 13.16 -3.37
N ASP A 229 -1.52 13.15 -2.05
CA ASP A 229 -0.63 12.49 -1.09
C ASP A 229 -0.78 10.98 -1.09
N VAL A 230 -1.99 10.48 -1.34
CA VAL A 230 -2.29 9.06 -1.58
C VAL A 230 -2.93 8.96 -2.95
N ASN A 231 -2.23 8.34 -3.90
CA ASN A 231 -2.64 8.31 -5.31
C ASN A 231 -2.94 6.90 -5.84
N VAL A 232 -2.88 5.89 -4.97
CA VAL A 232 -3.24 4.52 -5.28
C VAL A 232 -4.42 4.10 -4.40
N ARG A 233 -5.46 3.52 -5.02
CA ARG A 233 -6.67 3.04 -4.32
C ARG A 233 -7.33 4.11 -3.45
N MET A 234 -7.35 5.36 -3.93
CA MET A 234 -7.81 6.54 -3.18
C MET A 234 -9.17 6.34 -2.51
N ASN A 235 -10.07 5.58 -3.14
CA ASN A 235 -11.41 5.33 -2.61
C ASN A 235 -11.47 4.34 -1.43
N ASP A 236 -10.42 3.54 -1.25
CA ASP A 236 -10.30 2.46 -0.27
C ASP A 236 -9.25 2.71 0.81
N ALA A 237 -8.31 3.62 0.57
CA ALA A 237 -7.28 4.00 1.52
C ALA A 237 -7.89 4.42 2.87
N TRP A 238 -7.14 4.21 3.95
CA TRP A 238 -7.58 4.64 5.27
C TRP A 238 -7.65 6.17 5.36
N GLU A 239 -6.66 6.83 4.76
CA GLU A 239 -6.43 8.27 4.75
C GLU A 239 -5.98 8.77 6.14
N LEU A 240 -6.25 10.02 6.52
CA LEU A 240 -5.81 10.62 7.79
C LEU A 240 -6.98 11.16 8.63
N ARG A 241 -7.47 10.40 9.62
CA ARG A 241 -8.74 10.68 10.32
C ARG A 241 -8.54 10.99 11.80
N ASP A 242 -8.06 12.20 12.08
CA ASP A 242 -7.80 12.66 13.45
C ASP A 242 -9.05 12.69 14.35
N VAL A 243 -10.24 12.75 13.75
CA VAL A 243 -11.52 12.73 14.47
C VAL A 243 -11.81 11.39 15.15
N ILE A 244 -11.17 10.28 14.74
CA ILE A 244 -11.44 8.93 15.28
C ILE A 244 -11.06 8.82 16.76
N ARG A 245 -10.16 9.66 17.25
CA ARG A 245 -9.85 9.77 18.68
C ARG A 245 -11.10 9.92 19.55
N THR A 246 -12.16 10.56 19.04
CA THR A 246 -13.44 10.73 19.76
C THR A 246 -14.16 9.42 20.03
N GLY A 247 -13.74 8.32 19.39
CA GLY A 247 -14.38 7.00 19.46
C GLY A 247 -15.46 6.79 18.42
N GLU A 248 -15.74 7.80 17.58
CA GLU A 248 -16.78 7.75 16.55
C GLU A 248 -16.15 7.65 15.15
N LEU A 249 -16.62 6.66 14.36
CA LEU A 249 -16.36 6.62 12.93
C LEU A 249 -17.49 7.36 12.20
N PHE A 250 -17.28 8.64 11.91
CA PHE A 250 -18.31 9.52 11.34
C PHE A 250 -18.74 9.14 9.91
N SER A 251 -17.85 8.55 9.12
CA SER A 251 -18.12 8.15 7.75
C SER A 251 -17.18 7.05 7.30
N ALA A 252 -17.66 6.16 6.42
CA ALA A 252 -16.83 5.19 5.72
C ALA A 252 -15.87 5.86 4.72
N LYS A 253 -16.30 6.96 4.09
CA LYS A 253 -15.48 7.76 3.18
C LYS A 253 -14.75 8.86 3.96
N PHE A 254 -13.49 9.11 3.62
CA PHE A 254 -12.78 10.28 4.13
C PHE A 254 -13.39 11.59 3.63
N GLU A 255 -13.33 12.59 4.48
CA GLU A 255 -13.69 13.96 4.15
C GLU A 255 -12.65 14.89 4.78
N ALA A 256 -12.23 15.95 4.07
CA ALA A 256 -11.08 16.77 4.46
C ALA A 256 -11.13 17.34 5.88
N TRP A 257 -12.32 17.60 6.42
CA TRP A 257 -12.51 18.08 7.80
C TRP A 257 -12.11 17.06 8.88
N MET A 258 -11.91 15.79 8.51
CA MET A 258 -11.44 14.73 9.41
C MET A 258 -9.94 14.85 9.72
N ALA A 259 -9.17 15.53 8.86
CA ALA A 259 -7.75 15.76 9.02
C ALA A 259 -7.48 17.16 9.58
N LYS A 260 -6.55 17.25 10.53
CA LYS A 260 -6.00 18.49 11.07
C LYS A 260 -4.71 18.84 10.36
N VAL A 261 -4.47 20.13 10.17
CA VAL A 261 -3.20 20.62 9.61
C VAL A 261 -2.06 20.36 10.58
N ARG A 262 -0.96 19.81 10.08
CA ARG A 262 0.24 19.56 10.88
C ARG A 262 1.05 20.84 11.07
N LYS A 263 1.62 21.01 12.28
CA LYS A 263 2.37 22.22 12.64
C LYS A 263 3.88 21.96 12.62
N PRO A 264 4.73 22.81 12.04
CA PRO A 264 6.16 22.53 11.88
C PRO A 264 6.90 22.14 13.16
N GLU A 265 6.47 22.66 14.32
CA GLU A 265 7.00 22.31 15.64
C GLU A 265 6.73 20.86 16.08
N HIS A 266 5.82 20.14 15.41
CA HIS A 266 5.47 18.74 15.71
C HIS A 266 6.14 17.74 14.77
N ARG A 267 7.12 18.20 13.98
CA ARG A 267 7.97 17.32 13.16
C ARG A 267 9.04 16.66 14.02
N VAL A 268 9.29 15.39 13.73
CA VAL A 268 10.35 14.57 14.30
C VAL A 268 11.22 14.07 13.15
N PHE A 269 12.48 14.51 13.16
CA PHE A 269 13.39 14.42 12.02
C PHE A 269 14.25 13.16 12.03
N PRO A 270 14.56 12.59 10.86
CA PRO A 270 15.50 11.48 10.73
C PRO A 270 16.93 11.88 11.07
N PRO A 271 17.77 10.95 11.57
CA PRO A 271 19.19 11.18 11.78
C PRO A 271 19.96 11.12 10.44
N LEU A 272 19.73 12.10 9.57
CA LEU A 272 20.36 12.14 8.24
C LEU A 272 21.89 12.20 8.36
N PRO A 273 22.62 11.42 7.55
CA PRO A 273 24.07 11.54 7.42
C PRO A 273 24.50 12.95 7.00
N GLU A 274 25.70 13.38 7.41
CA GLU A 274 26.20 14.74 7.14
C GLU A 274 26.34 15.07 5.65
N ASP A 275 26.62 14.04 4.86
CA ASP A 275 26.74 14.07 3.41
C ASP A 275 25.41 13.89 2.67
N SER A 276 24.29 13.76 3.37
CA SER A 276 22.96 13.72 2.75
C SER A 276 22.65 15.05 2.05
N PRO A 277 22.23 15.03 0.77
CA PRO A 277 21.84 16.25 0.06
C PRO A 277 20.62 16.93 0.69
N HIS A 278 19.78 16.14 1.38
CA HIS A 278 18.53 16.60 2.00
C HIS A 278 18.70 17.20 3.39
N ARG A 279 19.90 17.08 3.99
CA ARG A 279 20.19 17.63 5.31
C ARG A 279 20.26 19.16 5.31
N LYS A 280 20.89 19.73 4.28
CA LYS A 280 21.22 21.17 4.20
C LYS A 280 19.99 22.08 4.33
N LYS A 281 18.84 21.68 3.80
CA LYS A 281 17.61 22.51 3.87
C LYS A 281 17.08 22.69 5.29
N TYR A 282 17.46 21.83 6.23
CA TYR A 282 17.07 21.89 7.64
C TYR A 282 18.21 22.30 8.56
N GLU A 283 19.38 22.67 8.02
CA GLU A 283 20.48 23.19 8.80
C GLU A 283 20.31 24.69 9.06
N ILE A 284 20.38 25.09 10.33
CA ILE A 284 20.41 26.50 10.73
C ILE A 284 21.67 26.70 11.56
N ASN A 285 22.53 27.63 11.12
CA ASN A 285 23.83 27.91 11.76
C ASN A 285 24.71 26.65 11.93
N GLY A 286 24.67 25.73 10.96
CA GLY A 286 25.45 24.48 10.98
C GLY A 286 24.91 23.39 11.91
N VAL A 287 23.74 23.59 12.52
CA VAL A 287 23.06 22.57 13.32
C VAL A 287 21.85 22.06 12.53
N TYR A 288 21.78 20.76 12.34
CA TYR A 288 20.66 20.09 11.67
C TYR A 288 19.42 20.04 12.59
N ALA A 289 18.27 20.45 12.03
CA ALA A 289 16.96 20.47 12.69
C ALA A 289 16.99 21.04 14.13
N PRO A 290 17.55 22.24 14.37
CA PRO A 290 17.87 22.70 15.72
C PRO A 290 16.65 23.02 16.58
N ASP A 291 15.47 23.15 16.00
CA ASP A 291 14.23 23.42 16.73
C ASP A 291 13.35 22.18 16.91
N ASN A 292 13.74 21.04 16.34
CA ASN A 292 12.95 19.82 16.34
C ASN A 292 13.69 18.64 16.99
N ALA A 293 12.93 17.65 17.44
CA ALA A 293 13.51 16.39 17.87
C ALA A 293 14.07 15.63 16.66
N VAL A 294 15.23 15.01 16.83
CA VAL A 294 15.80 14.05 15.89
C VAL A 294 15.70 12.69 16.54
N TYR A 295 15.11 11.72 15.84
CA TYR A 295 14.94 10.39 16.38
C TYR A 295 16.20 9.54 16.25
N GLU A 296 16.33 8.57 17.15
CA GLU A 296 17.30 7.49 17.00
C GLU A 296 16.75 6.42 16.08
N LEU A 297 17.59 5.99 15.14
CA LEU A 297 17.27 4.92 14.22
C LEU A 297 17.91 3.61 14.71
N ARG A 298 17.13 2.54 14.86
CA ARG A 298 17.59 1.25 15.39
C ARG A 298 17.11 0.07 14.53
N PRO A 299 17.80 -1.07 14.47
CA PRO A 299 17.27 -2.27 13.83
C PRO A 299 16.03 -2.77 14.57
N MET A 300 15.00 -3.20 13.83
CA MET A 300 13.80 -3.79 14.43
C MET A 300 14.15 -5.03 15.26
N PRO A 301 13.90 -5.02 16.59
CA PRO A 301 14.15 -6.17 17.46
C PRO A 301 13.18 -7.30 17.16
N THR A 302 13.55 -8.52 17.58
CA THR A 302 12.66 -9.67 17.46
C THR A 302 11.49 -9.52 18.42
N GLN A 303 10.31 -10.00 18.02
CA GLN A 303 9.11 -10.06 18.85
C GLN A 303 9.30 -10.91 20.12
N LEU A 304 10.30 -11.80 20.14
CA LEU A 304 10.65 -12.58 21.33
C LEU A 304 11.25 -11.73 22.45
N ALA A 305 11.88 -10.60 22.12
CA ALA A 305 12.43 -9.66 23.10
C ALA A 305 11.35 -8.99 23.97
N ALA A 306 10.09 -8.98 23.51
CA ALA A 306 8.96 -8.45 24.26
C ALA A 306 8.54 -9.35 25.43
N LEU A 307 8.97 -10.62 25.49
CA LEU A 307 8.60 -11.51 26.59
C LEU A 307 9.12 -10.97 27.94
N PRO A 308 8.32 -11.06 29.02
CA PRO A 308 7.07 -11.84 29.13
C PRO A 308 5.78 -11.11 28.69
N ASP A 309 5.87 -9.92 28.09
CA ASP A 309 4.70 -9.18 27.60
C ASP A 309 4.14 -9.78 26.29
N GLU A 310 3.16 -10.67 26.44
CA GLU A 310 2.51 -11.34 25.31
C GLU A 310 1.67 -10.38 24.43
N LEU A 311 1.18 -9.26 24.99
CA LEU A 311 0.40 -8.29 24.21
C LEU A 311 1.33 -7.53 23.25
N LEU A 312 2.46 -7.05 23.76
CA LEU A 312 3.48 -6.40 22.93
C LEU A 312 4.09 -7.36 21.91
N LYS A 313 4.35 -8.62 22.31
CA LYS A 313 4.82 -9.64 21.36
C LYS A 313 3.83 -9.86 20.22
N HIS A 314 2.53 -9.93 20.52
CA HIS A 314 1.49 -10.09 19.51
C HIS A 314 1.44 -8.88 18.57
N ASP A 315 1.48 -7.67 19.11
CA ASP A 315 1.54 -6.42 18.34
C ASP A 315 2.74 -6.42 17.37
N MET A 316 3.96 -6.66 17.87
CA MET A 316 5.17 -6.73 17.05
C MET A 316 5.15 -7.82 15.98
N THR A 317 4.37 -8.89 16.14
CA THR A 317 4.34 -10.02 15.21
C THR A 317 3.81 -9.62 13.83
N SER A 318 2.92 -8.63 13.77
CA SER A 318 2.36 -8.13 12.50
C SER A 318 3.37 -7.32 11.67
N TYR A 319 4.42 -6.82 12.33
CA TYR A 319 5.38 -5.87 11.75
C TYR A 319 6.79 -6.44 11.59
N TYR A 320 7.12 -7.51 12.31
CA TYR A 320 8.42 -8.15 12.25
C TYR A 320 8.52 -9.19 11.14
N TYR A 321 9.49 -9.00 10.22
CA TYR A 321 9.83 -10.00 9.22
C TYR A 321 10.97 -10.91 9.69
N GLU A 322 10.67 -12.20 9.87
CA GLU A 322 11.66 -13.19 10.28
C GLU A 322 12.79 -13.35 9.26
N GLY A 323 14.03 -13.31 9.76
CA GLY A 323 15.25 -13.52 8.97
C GLY A 323 15.61 -12.37 8.03
N TRP A 324 15.09 -11.17 8.25
CA TRP A 324 15.39 -10.01 7.41
C TRP A 324 16.89 -9.63 7.39
N PRO A 325 17.42 -9.14 6.25
CA PRO A 325 16.77 -8.98 4.94
C PRO A 325 16.64 -10.27 4.13
N LYS A 326 15.59 -10.41 3.30
CA LYS A 326 15.44 -11.52 2.35
C LYS A 326 15.90 -11.12 0.96
N VAL A 327 16.81 -11.89 0.36
CA VAL A 327 17.31 -11.62 -0.99
C VAL A 327 16.52 -12.44 -2.02
N LYS A 328 16.03 -11.78 -3.07
CA LYS A 328 15.34 -12.42 -4.19
C LYS A 328 16.06 -12.15 -5.50
N ALA A 329 16.48 -13.23 -6.15
CA ALA A 329 17.10 -13.16 -7.47
C ALA A 329 16.09 -12.78 -8.58
N LEU A 330 16.44 -11.73 -9.33
CA LEU A 330 15.78 -11.33 -10.57
C LEU A 330 16.17 -12.27 -11.71
N THR A 331 15.64 -13.49 -11.66
CA THR A 331 15.87 -14.48 -12.73
C THR A 331 14.97 -14.28 -13.95
N GLN A 332 13.94 -13.42 -13.86
CA GLN A 332 12.98 -13.13 -14.93
C GLN A 332 12.43 -11.70 -14.83
N ALA A 333 12.25 -11.03 -15.97
CA ALA A 333 11.66 -9.68 -16.05
C ALA A 333 10.28 -9.57 -15.37
N ASN A 334 9.49 -10.66 -15.39
CA ASN A 334 8.19 -10.74 -14.72
C ASN A 334 8.29 -10.55 -13.19
N LYS A 335 9.43 -10.92 -12.56
CA LYS A 335 9.62 -10.74 -11.12
C LYS A 335 9.85 -9.29 -10.73
N PHE A 336 10.60 -8.54 -11.55
CA PHE A 336 10.77 -7.10 -11.37
C PHE A 336 9.42 -6.39 -11.50
N TYR A 337 8.65 -6.71 -12.55
CA TYR A 337 7.31 -6.14 -12.74
C TYR A 337 6.38 -6.48 -11.57
N SER A 338 6.41 -7.71 -11.05
CA SER A 338 5.60 -8.08 -9.89
C SER A 338 6.00 -7.37 -8.60
N TRP A 339 7.28 -7.02 -8.44
CA TRP A 339 7.74 -6.23 -7.29
C TRP A 339 7.38 -4.74 -7.43
N TRP A 340 7.53 -4.23 -8.66
CA TRP A 340 7.16 -2.87 -9.04
C TRP A 340 5.66 -2.62 -8.86
N GLU A 341 4.81 -3.40 -9.54
CA GLU A 341 3.36 -3.22 -9.48
C GLU A 341 2.76 -3.74 -8.17
N ALA A 342 3.34 -4.80 -7.58
CA ALA A 342 2.86 -5.52 -6.40
C ALA A 342 1.35 -5.43 -6.12
N GLU A 343 0.53 -5.59 -7.16
CA GLU A 343 -0.90 -5.83 -7.04
C GLU A 343 -1.08 -7.32 -6.81
N ASN A 344 -1.50 -7.72 -5.60
CA ASN A 344 -1.87 -9.10 -5.32
C ASN A 344 -3.17 -9.43 -6.06
N PHE A 345 -3.05 -9.77 -7.34
CA PHE A 345 -4.15 -10.17 -8.23
C PHE A 345 -5.09 -11.20 -7.59
N ILE A 346 -4.56 -12.15 -6.82
CA ILE A 346 -5.32 -13.22 -6.14
C ILE A 346 -6.32 -12.65 -5.11
N GLN A 347 -5.99 -11.54 -4.45
CA GLN A 347 -6.92 -10.91 -3.51
C GLN A 347 -8.02 -10.12 -4.21
N SER A 348 -7.88 -9.86 -5.52
CA SER A 348 -8.85 -9.15 -6.35
C SER A 348 -9.81 -10.10 -7.08
N VAL A 349 -10.01 -11.34 -6.62
CA VAL A 349 -11.02 -12.25 -7.19
C VAL A 349 -12.08 -12.55 -6.14
N GLY A 350 -13.35 -12.41 -6.54
CA GLY A 350 -14.52 -12.77 -5.75
C GLY A 350 -15.20 -14.02 -6.31
N ILE A 351 -15.62 -14.92 -5.43
CA ILE A 351 -16.43 -16.10 -5.75
C ILE A 351 -17.67 -16.05 -4.87
N SER A 352 -18.86 -16.15 -5.46
CA SER A 352 -20.12 -16.03 -4.74
C SER A 352 -21.12 -17.09 -5.16
N PHE A 353 -21.88 -17.60 -4.20
CA PHE A 353 -23.17 -18.23 -4.49
C PHE A 353 -24.16 -17.13 -4.89
N ARG A 354 -24.97 -17.39 -5.92
CA ARG A 354 -25.96 -16.45 -6.46
C ARG A 354 -27.34 -17.09 -6.51
N ALA A 355 -28.35 -16.34 -6.09
CA ALA A 355 -29.76 -16.70 -6.22
C ALA A 355 -30.57 -15.52 -6.77
N ASN A 356 -31.34 -15.74 -7.84
CA ASN A 356 -32.21 -14.72 -8.44
C ASN A 356 -33.56 -15.27 -8.94
N GLY A 357 -34.06 -16.31 -8.29
CA GLY A 357 -35.14 -17.18 -8.77
C GLY A 357 -34.61 -18.53 -9.26
N VAL A 358 -33.37 -18.56 -9.75
CA VAL A 358 -32.56 -19.76 -9.95
C VAL A 358 -31.25 -19.64 -9.17
N VAL A 359 -30.60 -20.76 -8.87
CA VAL A 359 -29.35 -20.79 -8.13
C VAL A 359 -28.15 -20.95 -9.08
N GLY A 360 -27.00 -20.42 -8.67
CA GLY A 360 -25.80 -20.40 -9.49
C GLY A 360 -24.55 -19.98 -8.73
N ILE A 361 -23.46 -19.81 -9.48
CA ILE A 361 -22.16 -19.37 -8.99
C ILE A 361 -21.74 -18.14 -9.79
N SER A 362 -21.27 -17.09 -9.11
CA SER A 362 -20.72 -15.88 -9.71
C SER A 362 -19.25 -15.74 -9.38
N PHE A 363 -18.49 -15.22 -10.34
CA PHE A 363 -17.09 -14.83 -10.19
C PHE A 363 -16.96 -13.37 -10.57
N ALA A 364 -16.22 -12.60 -9.77
CA ALA A 364 -15.86 -11.23 -10.08
C ALA A 364 -14.33 -11.08 -10.06
N PHE A 365 -13.76 -10.43 -11.07
CA PHE A 365 -12.31 -10.34 -11.24
C PHE A 365 -11.92 -9.09 -12.04
N PRO A 366 -10.66 -8.64 -11.98
CA PRO A 366 -10.24 -7.36 -12.55
C PRO A 366 -10.60 -7.21 -14.03
N LEU A 367 -10.99 -6.00 -14.45
CA LEU A 367 -11.48 -5.75 -15.81
C LEU A 367 -10.43 -6.13 -16.88
N LEU A 368 -9.15 -5.82 -16.62
CA LEU A 368 -8.05 -6.10 -17.55
C LEU A 368 -7.35 -7.45 -17.30
N ILE A 369 -8.02 -8.39 -16.62
CA ILE A 369 -7.53 -9.74 -16.27
C ILE A 369 -6.33 -9.76 -15.31
N ILE A 370 -5.53 -8.71 -15.24
CA ILE A 370 -4.38 -8.61 -14.32
C ILE A 370 -4.34 -7.30 -13.53
N LYS A 371 -5.17 -6.31 -13.91
CA LYS A 371 -5.19 -4.97 -13.32
C LYS A 371 -6.61 -4.49 -13.11
N ASN A 372 -6.86 -3.89 -11.96
CA ASN A 372 -8.14 -3.26 -11.65
C ASN A 372 -8.28 -1.94 -12.41
N VAL A 373 -9.49 -1.59 -12.82
CA VAL A 373 -9.74 -0.32 -13.52
C VAL A 373 -10.54 0.58 -12.60
N GLU A 374 -9.92 1.68 -12.19
CA GLU A 374 -10.61 2.74 -11.44
C GLU A 374 -11.45 3.59 -12.41
N ALA A 375 -12.66 3.97 -12.00
CA ALA A 375 -13.56 4.81 -12.78
C ALA A 375 -13.19 6.29 -12.56
N PRO A 376 -12.55 6.98 -13.52
CA PRO A 376 -11.87 8.25 -13.25
C PRO A 376 -12.79 9.41 -12.88
N LEU A 377 -14.05 9.40 -13.32
CA LEU A 377 -14.99 10.50 -13.08
C LEU A 377 -15.84 10.34 -11.81
N VAL A 378 -16.10 9.10 -11.40
CA VAL A 378 -17.02 8.79 -10.29
C VAL A 378 -16.31 8.11 -9.12
N GLY A 379 -15.03 7.80 -9.26
CA GLY A 379 -14.29 6.94 -8.33
C GLY A 379 -14.79 5.49 -8.35
N GLY A 380 -14.06 4.61 -7.67
CA GLY A 380 -14.41 3.20 -7.53
C GLY A 380 -13.96 2.32 -8.68
N TRP A 381 -14.42 1.07 -8.70
CA TRP A 381 -13.83 0.00 -9.49
C TRP A 381 -14.79 -0.54 -10.52
N LEU A 382 -14.26 -0.78 -11.72
CA LEU A 382 -14.89 -1.57 -12.77
C LEU A 382 -14.24 -2.95 -12.82
N VAL A 383 -15.05 -3.99 -12.70
CA VAL A 383 -14.60 -5.38 -12.70
C VAL A 383 -15.48 -6.23 -13.61
N ASN A 384 -14.89 -7.30 -14.15
CA ASN A 384 -15.67 -8.32 -14.84
C ASN A 384 -16.46 -9.09 -13.79
N ARG A 385 -17.74 -9.37 -14.10
CA ARG A 385 -18.56 -10.33 -13.37
C ARG A 385 -19.11 -11.34 -14.34
N ILE A 386 -18.78 -12.60 -14.12
CA ILE A 386 -19.43 -13.72 -14.81
C ILE A 386 -20.28 -14.49 -13.81
N TYR A 387 -21.34 -15.12 -14.27
CA TYR A 387 -22.06 -16.09 -13.47
C TYR A 387 -22.65 -17.19 -14.34
N PHE A 388 -22.78 -18.36 -13.73
CA PHE A 388 -23.46 -19.50 -14.31
C PHE A 388 -24.61 -19.88 -13.40
N GLN A 389 -25.78 -20.13 -13.98
CA GLN A 389 -27.00 -20.41 -13.22
C GLN A 389 -27.83 -21.51 -13.88
N ASP A 390 -28.92 -21.86 -13.21
CA ASP A 390 -29.90 -22.88 -13.65
C ASP A 390 -29.35 -24.33 -13.62
N HIS A 391 -30.17 -25.30 -14.01
CA HIS A 391 -29.86 -26.71 -13.95
C HIS A 391 -28.58 -27.04 -14.75
N LYS A 392 -27.60 -27.65 -14.07
CA LYS A 392 -26.25 -27.93 -14.61
C LYS A 392 -25.48 -26.67 -15.06
N LEU A 393 -25.78 -25.50 -14.50
CA LEU A 393 -25.06 -24.24 -14.77
C LEU A 393 -25.07 -23.87 -16.27
N ARG A 394 -26.19 -24.14 -16.95
CA ARG A 394 -26.32 -24.02 -18.40
C ARG A 394 -26.39 -22.57 -18.89
N ASP A 395 -26.95 -21.69 -18.08
CA ASP A 395 -27.14 -20.28 -18.40
C ASP A 395 -25.89 -19.51 -18.03
N PHE A 396 -25.54 -18.51 -18.84
CA PHE A 396 -24.33 -17.72 -18.67
C PHE A 396 -24.64 -16.23 -18.67
N GLY A 397 -24.16 -15.52 -17.65
CA GLY A 397 -24.19 -14.07 -17.60
C GLY A 397 -22.79 -13.47 -17.60
N TYR A 398 -22.63 -12.38 -18.33
CA TYR A 398 -21.46 -11.52 -18.28
C TYR A 398 -21.90 -10.07 -18.05
N GLY A 399 -21.27 -9.40 -17.11
CA GLY A 399 -21.49 -7.97 -16.90
C GLY A 399 -20.25 -7.25 -16.40
N ILE A 400 -20.24 -5.95 -16.61
CA ILE A 400 -19.29 -5.04 -15.99
C ILE A 400 -19.93 -4.57 -14.68
N LEU A 401 -19.32 -4.94 -13.56
CA LEU A 401 -19.71 -4.52 -12.23
C LEU A 401 -18.96 -3.25 -11.86
N TYR A 402 -19.70 -2.23 -11.48
CA TYR A 402 -19.22 -1.02 -10.84
C TYR A 402 -19.49 -1.08 -9.34
N THR A 403 -18.46 -0.81 -8.54
CA THR A 403 -18.55 -0.65 -7.08
C THR A 403 -17.70 0.54 -6.63
N PRO A 404 -18.22 1.50 -5.84
CA PRO A 404 -17.46 2.66 -5.38
C PRO A 404 -16.20 2.34 -4.58
N SER A 405 -16.16 1.17 -3.93
CA SER A 405 -15.04 0.74 -3.10
C SER A 405 -14.87 -0.78 -3.14
N ALA A 406 -13.63 -1.22 -2.94
CA ALA A 406 -13.22 -2.60 -2.72
C ALA A 406 -13.25 -2.97 -1.22
N SER A 407 -13.09 -2.01 -0.30
CA SER A 407 -12.88 -2.27 1.13
C SER A 407 -14.05 -1.88 2.03
N ARG A 408 -14.88 -0.90 1.66
CA ARG A 408 -15.96 -0.37 2.51
C ARG A 408 -16.96 -1.44 2.95
N PHE A 409 -17.44 -1.28 4.17
CA PHE A 409 -18.43 -2.17 4.79
C PHE A 409 -19.76 -2.21 4.04
N LEU A 410 -20.21 -1.08 3.49
CA LEU A 410 -21.47 -0.94 2.75
C LEU A 410 -21.26 -0.03 1.55
N ASP A 411 -21.61 -0.52 0.35
CA ASP A 411 -21.58 0.25 -0.89
C ASP A 411 -22.81 -0.03 -1.76
N PRO A 412 -23.28 0.95 -2.55
CA PRO A 412 -24.11 0.63 -3.70
C PRO A 412 -23.27 -0.08 -4.78
N TYR A 413 -23.91 -0.85 -5.64
CA TYR A 413 -23.26 -1.40 -6.83
C TYR A 413 -24.19 -1.35 -8.03
N PHE A 414 -23.59 -1.38 -9.22
CA PHE A 414 -24.29 -1.36 -10.50
C PHE A 414 -23.64 -2.37 -11.45
N VAL A 415 -24.44 -3.08 -12.24
CA VAL A 415 -23.95 -4.02 -13.27
C VAL A 415 -24.70 -3.77 -14.56
N VAL A 416 -23.95 -3.71 -15.65
CA VAL A 416 -24.50 -3.69 -17.00
C VAL A 416 -23.87 -4.82 -17.80
N GLY A 417 -24.69 -5.59 -18.50
CA GLY A 417 -24.21 -6.79 -19.15
C GLY A 417 -25.20 -7.49 -20.07
N LEU A 418 -24.88 -8.75 -20.37
CA LEU A 418 -25.66 -9.66 -21.20
C LEU A 418 -25.86 -10.98 -20.46
N GLU A 419 -27.02 -11.60 -20.64
CA GLU A 419 -27.32 -12.94 -20.17
C GLU A 419 -27.78 -13.82 -21.33
N VAL A 420 -27.25 -15.04 -21.39
CA VAL A 420 -27.58 -16.06 -22.38
C VAL A 420 -28.31 -17.19 -21.66
N ASP A 421 -29.61 -17.26 -21.86
CA ASP A 421 -30.48 -18.31 -21.32
C ASP A 421 -30.62 -19.45 -22.33
N LYS A 422 -30.51 -20.69 -21.88
CA LYS A 422 -30.65 -21.89 -22.72
C LYS A 422 -31.89 -22.69 -22.34
N PHE A 423 -32.79 -22.88 -23.30
CA PHE A 423 -34.07 -23.56 -23.08
C PHE A 423 -34.39 -24.53 -24.21
N TYR A 424 -35.26 -25.50 -23.91
CA TYR A 424 -35.84 -26.39 -24.90
C TYR A 424 -37.11 -25.74 -25.43
N GLU A 425 -37.18 -25.51 -26.74
CA GLU A 425 -38.43 -25.13 -27.37
C GLU A 425 -39.41 -26.31 -27.37
N GLU A 426 -40.69 -26.02 -27.21
CA GLU A 426 -41.74 -27.04 -27.16
C GLU A 426 -41.73 -27.89 -28.43
N GLY A 427 -41.52 -29.21 -28.28
CA GLY A 427 -41.42 -30.16 -29.38
C GLY A 427 -40.05 -30.28 -30.06
N LYS A 428 -39.00 -29.59 -29.59
CA LYS A 428 -37.63 -29.71 -30.10
C LYS A 428 -36.70 -30.38 -29.09
N THR A 429 -35.80 -31.24 -29.58
CA THR A 429 -34.71 -31.85 -28.79
C THR A 429 -33.44 -31.00 -28.77
N GLU A 430 -33.35 -30.01 -29.66
CA GLU A 430 -32.23 -29.06 -29.71
C GLU A 430 -32.42 -27.93 -28.70
N LEU A 431 -31.29 -27.51 -28.13
CA LEU A 431 -31.22 -26.46 -27.12
C LEU A 431 -31.16 -25.10 -27.82
N SER A 432 -32.20 -24.29 -27.69
CA SER A 432 -32.22 -22.90 -28.16
C SER A 432 -31.56 -21.97 -27.14
N SER A 433 -31.05 -20.82 -27.60
CA SER A 433 -30.47 -19.78 -26.75
C SER A 433 -31.09 -18.42 -27.01
N LYS A 434 -31.39 -17.67 -25.95
CA LYS A 434 -31.82 -16.26 -26.02
C LYS A 434 -30.82 -15.40 -25.26
N THR A 435 -30.41 -14.29 -25.87
CA THR A 435 -29.51 -13.30 -25.25
C THR A 435 -30.29 -12.05 -24.89
N ASP A 436 -30.28 -11.67 -23.63
CA ASP A 436 -30.95 -10.48 -23.11
C ASP A 436 -29.92 -9.49 -22.55
N PHE A 437 -30.19 -8.19 -22.72
CA PHE A 437 -29.48 -7.14 -21.99
C PHE A 437 -29.88 -7.20 -20.52
N VAL A 438 -28.91 -6.98 -19.62
CA VAL A 438 -29.13 -7.01 -18.18
C VAL A 438 -28.63 -5.73 -17.54
N LEU A 439 -29.47 -5.18 -16.66
CA LEU A 439 -29.09 -4.13 -15.72
C LEU A 439 -29.39 -4.63 -14.30
N GLU A 440 -28.41 -4.53 -13.41
CA GLU A 440 -28.56 -4.87 -11.98
C GLU A 440 -28.07 -3.69 -11.14
N SER A 441 -28.77 -3.39 -10.05
CA SER A 441 -28.32 -2.43 -9.06
C SER A 441 -28.70 -2.89 -7.67
N GLY A 442 -27.90 -2.56 -6.66
CA GLY A 442 -28.16 -3.00 -5.31
C GLY A 442 -27.19 -2.44 -4.29
N ILE A 443 -27.17 -3.09 -3.14
CA ILE A 443 -26.24 -2.84 -2.05
C ILE A 443 -25.35 -4.06 -1.82
N LYS A 444 -24.10 -3.80 -1.48
CA LYS A 444 -23.08 -4.76 -1.12
C LYS A 444 -22.67 -4.49 0.33
N VAL A 445 -22.77 -5.52 1.17
CA VAL A 445 -22.25 -5.51 2.55
C VAL A 445 -21.05 -6.43 2.62
N ARG A 446 -19.96 -6.01 3.26
CA ARG A 446 -18.74 -6.80 3.42
C ARG A 446 -18.17 -6.67 4.82
N GLY A 447 -17.59 -7.75 5.33
CA GLY A 447 -16.82 -7.76 6.57
C GLY A 447 -15.53 -8.54 6.44
N ASN A 448 -14.53 -8.15 7.24
CA ASN A 448 -13.34 -8.97 7.47
C ASN A 448 -13.69 -10.09 8.46
N VAL A 449 -13.54 -11.34 8.04
CA VAL A 449 -13.87 -12.51 8.87
C VAL A 449 -12.70 -13.00 9.73
N LYS A 450 -11.47 -12.58 9.46
CA LYS A 450 -10.24 -13.02 10.14
C LYS A 450 -10.30 -12.84 11.66
N PHE A 451 -10.89 -11.74 12.11
CA PHE A 451 -11.03 -11.39 13.52
C PHE A 451 -12.45 -11.64 14.08
N SER A 452 -13.27 -12.40 13.35
CA SER A 452 -14.66 -12.69 13.72
C SER A 452 -14.82 -14.14 14.23
N PRO A 453 -15.97 -14.49 14.83
CA PRO A 453 -16.32 -15.88 15.10
C PRO A 453 -16.33 -16.78 13.85
N LEU A 454 -16.37 -16.20 12.65
CA LEU A 454 -16.34 -16.89 11.36
C LEU A 454 -14.92 -17.03 10.77
N LYS A 455 -13.86 -16.87 11.57
CA LYS A 455 -12.46 -16.98 11.11
C LYS A 455 -12.11 -18.26 10.35
N PHE A 456 -12.87 -19.35 10.52
CA PHE A 456 -12.67 -20.58 9.72
C PHE A 456 -12.90 -20.35 8.22
N LEU A 457 -13.65 -19.31 7.83
CA LEU A 457 -13.85 -18.89 6.44
C LEU A 457 -12.66 -18.14 5.85
N SER A 458 -11.71 -17.68 6.68
CA SER A 458 -10.53 -16.92 6.23
C SER A 458 -9.52 -17.78 5.45
N VAL A 459 -9.73 -19.10 5.38
CA VAL A 459 -8.91 -20.03 4.58
C VAL A 459 -8.93 -19.67 3.08
N LEU A 460 -10.05 -19.15 2.58
CA LEU A 460 -10.18 -18.73 1.18
C LEU A 460 -9.76 -17.28 0.98
N THR A 461 -10.22 -16.39 1.85
CA THR A 461 -9.88 -14.96 1.88
C THR A 461 -10.39 -14.34 3.17
N ASP A 462 -9.74 -13.27 3.61
CA ASP A 462 -10.13 -12.53 4.81
C ASP A 462 -11.46 -11.77 4.63
N PHE A 463 -11.97 -11.62 3.41
CA PHE A 463 -13.21 -10.88 3.13
C PHE A 463 -14.37 -11.76 2.70
N TRP A 464 -15.51 -11.55 3.35
CA TRP A 464 -16.78 -12.14 2.93
C TRP A 464 -17.86 -11.07 2.88
N GLY A 465 -18.82 -11.26 1.99
CA GLY A 465 -19.88 -10.28 1.80
C GLY A 465 -21.17 -10.85 1.25
N VAL A 466 -22.19 -10.00 1.29
CA VAL A 466 -23.53 -10.25 0.76
C VAL A 466 -23.87 -9.13 -0.21
N ARG A 467 -24.44 -9.47 -1.37
CA ARG A 467 -25.09 -8.49 -2.26
C ARG A 467 -26.59 -8.73 -2.31
N LEU A 468 -27.33 -7.64 -2.23
CA LEU A 468 -28.77 -7.59 -2.38
C LEU A 468 -29.08 -6.60 -3.49
N GLY A 469 -29.74 -7.06 -4.56
CA GLY A 469 -30.00 -6.21 -5.70
C GLY A 469 -31.30 -6.51 -6.42
N ILE A 470 -31.60 -5.64 -7.39
CA ILE A 470 -32.71 -5.77 -8.33
C ILE A 470 -32.09 -5.86 -9.71
N LYS A 471 -32.52 -6.85 -10.48
CA LYS A 471 -32.07 -7.13 -11.84
C LYS A 471 -33.23 -6.99 -12.81
N SER A 472 -32.98 -6.31 -13.92
CA SER A 472 -33.90 -6.15 -15.04
C SER A 472 -33.33 -6.82 -16.29
N LYS A 473 -34.17 -7.54 -17.05
CA LYS A 473 -33.88 -8.02 -18.41
C LYS A 473 -34.54 -7.11 -19.44
N GLY A 474 -33.82 -6.79 -20.52
CA GLY A 474 -34.27 -5.94 -21.62
C GLY A 474 -33.81 -4.48 -21.49
N PHE A 475 -33.56 -3.81 -22.62
CA PHE A 475 -33.07 -2.42 -22.67
C PHE A 475 -34.20 -1.40 -22.89
N TRP A 476 -35.16 -1.69 -23.78
CA TRP A 476 -36.25 -0.77 -24.15
C TRP A 476 -37.60 -1.10 -23.50
N ALA A 477 -37.81 -2.37 -23.15
CA ALA A 477 -38.93 -2.85 -22.35
C ALA A 477 -38.35 -3.70 -21.23
N ILE A 478 -38.72 -3.39 -19.99
CA ILE A 478 -38.34 -4.20 -18.84
C ILE A 478 -39.21 -5.45 -18.89
N ASP A 479 -38.65 -6.55 -19.38
CA ASP A 479 -39.39 -7.79 -19.62
C ASP A 479 -39.60 -8.57 -18.31
N ASN A 480 -38.64 -8.46 -17.38
CA ASN A 480 -38.67 -9.19 -16.11
C ASN A 480 -37.79 -8.49 -15.06
N ILE A 481 -38.34 -8.34 -13.85
CA ILE A 481 -37.63 -7.82 -12.68
C ILE A 481 -37.45 -8.96 -11.68
N THR A 482 -36.20 -9.23 -11.29
CA THR A 482 -35.87 -10.24 -10.28
C THR A 482 -35.04 -9.65 -9.15
N TYR A 483 -35.14 -10.25 -7.96
CA TYR A 483 -34.29 -9.91 -6.84
C TYR A 483 -33.04 -10.78 -6.86
N VAL A 484 -31.88 -10.19 -6.63
CA VAL A 484 -30.58 -10.88 -6.59
C VAL A 484 -30.12 -10.95 -5.15
N PHE A 485 -29.76 -12.15 -4.72
CA PHE A 485 -29.06 -12.42 -3.48
C PHE A 485 -27.74 -13.12 -3.81
N GLU A 486 -26.62 -12.56 -3.35
CA GLU A 486 -25.33 -13.23 -3.43
C GLU A 486 -24.64 -13.26 -2.07
N ILE A 487 -23.94 -14.35 -1.80
CA ILE A 487 -23.05 -14.47 -0.64
C ILE A 487 -21.75 -15.11 -1.10
N GLY A 488 -20.62 -14.52 -0.73
CA GLY A 488 -19.34 -14.95 -1.29
C GLY A 488 -18.10 -14.47 -0.57
N ALA A 489 -17.01 -15.06 -1.00
CA ALA A 489 -15.66 -14.80 -0.54
C ALA A 489 -14.96 -13.90 -1.57
N GLY A 490 -14.33 -12.82 -1.11
CA GLY A 490 -13.46 -11.96 -1.90
C GLY A 490 -13.80 -10.48 -1.85
N VAL A 491 -12.94 -9.70 -2.51
CA VAL A 491 -12.93 -8.23 -2.50
C VAL A 491 -13.90 -7.62 -3.51
N TRP A 492 -14.42 -8.40 -4.46
CA TRP A 492 -15.47 -7.91 -5.35
C TRP A 492 -16.81 -8.33 -4.86
#